data_AF-A0A7R9KVB5-F1
#
_entry.id   AF-A0A7R9KVB5-F1
#
_cell.length_a   1.000
_cell.length_b   1.000
_cell.length_c   1.000
_cell.angle_alpha   90.00
_cell.angle_beta   90.00
_cell.angle_gamma   90.00
#
_symmetry.space_group_name_H-M   'P 1'
#
loop_
_entity.id
_entity.type
_entity.pdbx_description
1 polymer ?
#
loop_
_entity_poly.entity_id
_entity_poly.type
_entity_poly.pdbx_seq_one_letter_code
_entity_poly.pdbx_strand_id
1 'polypeptide(L)'
;MEAMDVEDSDHKKIADNNSSLPIPWLEKYRPIEFTDIIGNKEVINRFEIFSNAGNIPNFILSGPPGVGKTTTILCLARNLLGGNYKDAVLELNASNERGIDVVRNKIKMFAQTKVTLGLGKHKIIILDEADSMTEGAQQALRRTMEVYSKSTRFALACNTSEKIIEPIQSRSMDVEDSDHKKIADNNSSLPIPWYLVFNLMLEKYRPIEFTDIIGNKEVINRFEIFSNAGNIPNFILSGPPGVGKTTTILCLARNLLGGNYKDAVLELNASNERGIDVVRNKIKMFAQTKVTLGLGKHKIIILDEADSMTEGAQQALRRTMEVYSKSTRFALACNTSEKIIEPIQSRCAVIRFTKLNDNQIGHKLKDICRKEKLEFNDEGIDALVFTAQGDMRQAINNLQSTSDGFGLISSDNVFKVCDEPHPLFIKDMLKNCLDNNLDEALKIMSKLYKMGYSPEDIISNVFRVTKNYSLPEYLKLEFIKEIGITHMRIAQGVNSLLQLSALVARLCKKTLK
;
A
#
# COMPACT_ATOMS: atom_id res chain seq x y z
N MET A 1 -11.38 27.32 69.05
CA MET A 1 -12.19 26.39 68.24
C MET A 1 -11.42 26.18 66.94
N GLU A 2 -10.19 25.64 66.88
CA GLU A 2 -9.52 24.49 67.57
C GLU A 2 -10.45 23.27 67.60
N ALA A 3 -10.13 22.09 67.07
CA ALA A 3 -8.84 21.38 66.89
C ALA A 3 -9.00 20.31 65.76
N MET A 4 -8.00 20.09 64.89
CA MET A 4 -7.09 18.91 64.80
C MET A 4 -7.78 17.53 64.68
N ASP A 5 -7.66 16.85 63.53
CA ASP A 5 -6.64 15.82 63.17
C ASP A 5 -6.87 14.47 63.85
N VAL A 6 -7.11 13.41 63.05
CA VAL A 6 -6.48 12.08 63.18
C VAL A 6 -6.51 11.40 61.80
N GLU A 7 -5.34 11.31 61.16
CA GLU A 7 -5.02 10.23 60.22
C GLU A 7 -4.90 8.92 61.03
N ASP A 8 -5.38 7.79 60.51
CA ASP A 8 -4.56 6.59 60.59
C ASP A 8 -4.94 5.53 59.55
N SER A 9 -3.85 4.96 59.05
CA SER A 9 -3.65 4.05 57.95
C SER A 9 -4.20 2.64 58.14
N ASP A 10 -4.51 2.01 57.01
CA ASP A 10 -4.10 0.63 56.68
C ASP A 10 -4.63 -0.56 57.51
N HIS A 11 -5.52 -1.36 56.91
CA HIS A 11 -5.13 -2.61 56.21
C HIS A 11 -6.25 -3.66 56.17
N LYS A 12 -6.51 -4.10 54.93
CA LYS A 12 -6.79 -5.47 54.47
C LYS A 12 -8.12 -6.17 54.82
N LYS A 13 -8.71 -6.68 53.72
CA LYS A 13 -9.79 -7.67 53.54
C LYS A 13 -11.17 -7.01 53.62
N ILE A 14 -11.93 -6.92 52.52
CA ILE A 14 -12.57 -8.06 51.84
C ILE A 14 -12.78 -7.71 50.36
N ALA A 15 -12.31 -8.60 49.49
CA ALA A 15 -12.66 -8.67 48.08
C ALA A 15 -14.10 -9.16 47.91
N ASP A 16 -14.65 -8.94 46.71
CA ASP A 16 -15.92 -9.45 46.19
C ASP A 16 -17.18 -8.72 46.64
N ASN A 17 -17.56 -7.70 45.86
CA ASN A 17 -18.93 -7.53 45.36
C ASN A 17 -18.92 -6.49 44.22
N ASN A 18 -18.85 -6.99 42.98
CA ASN A 18 -18.97 -6.17 41.78
C ASN A 18 -20.37 -5.52 41.72
N SER A 19 -20.35 -4.19 41.60
CA SER A 19 -21.47 -3.29 41.47
C SER A 19 -22.24 -3.50 40.15
N SER A 20 -23.52 -3.88 40.27
CA SER A 20 -24.50 -3.98 39.19
C SER A 20 -25.05 -2.61 38.81
N LEU A 21 -24.29 -1.85 38.02
CA LEU A 21 -24.87 -0.74 37.24
C LEU A 21 -25.76 -1.31 36.12
N PRO A 22 -26.95 -0.74 35.85
CA PRO A 22 -27.79 -1.20 34.75
C PRO A 22 -27.07 -0.97 33.42
N ILE A 23 -26.70 -2.07 32.77
CA ILE A 23 -26.04 -2.07 31.46
C ILE A 23 -27.02 -1.46 30.43
N PRO A 24 -26.60 -0.47 29.61
CA PRO A 24 -27.43 0.07 28.55
C PRO A 24 -27.99 -1.03 27.64
N TRP A 25 -29.24 -0.90 27.20
CA TRP A 25 -29.88 -1.94 26.38
C TRP A 25 -29.09 -2.25 25.10
N LEU A 26 -28.38 -1.26 24.55
CA LEU A 26 -27.49 -1.43 23.41
C LEU A 26 -26.37 -2.46 23.67
N GLU A 27 -25.79 -2.49 24.88
CA GLU A 27 -24.80 -3.48 25.28
C GLU A 27 -25.45 -4.80 25.71
N LYS A 28 -26.62 -4.72 26.35
CA LYS A 28 -27.37 -5.89 26.83
C LYS A 28 -27.88 -6.78 25.69
N TYR A 29 -28.29 -6.19 24.57
CA TYR A 29 -28.80 -6.87 23.38
C TYR A 29 -27.82 -6.84 22.21
N ARG A 30 -26.52 -6.57 22.46
CA ARG A 30 -25.48 -6.61 21.44
C ARG A 30 -25.39 -8.04 20.87
N PRO A 31 -25.50 -8.24 19.53
CA PRO A 31 -25.34 -9.53 18.88
C PRO A 31 -24.10 -10.29 19.34
N ILE A 32 -24.24 -11.60 19.56
CA ILE A 32 -23.16 -12.47 20.06
C ILE A 32 -22.73 -13.46 18.99
N GLU A 33 -23.68 -13.96 18.20
CA GLU A 33 -23.46 -14.89 17.10
C GLU A 33 -23.66 -14.21 15.74
N PHE A 34 -23.06 -14.77 14.69
CA PHE A 34 -23.22 -14.25 13.33
C PHE A 34 -24.68 -14.29 12.84
N THR A 35 -25.48 -15.24 13.34
CA THR A 35 -26.91 -15.38 13.06
C THR A 35 -27.77 -14.26 13.64
N ASP A 36 -27.26 -13.56 14.66
CA ASP A 36 -27.95 -12.44 15.32
C ASP A 36 -27.76 -11.11 14.58
N ILE A 37 -26.83 -11.06 13.62
CA ILE A 37 -26.54 -9.84 12.84
C ILE A 37 -27.53 -9.76 11.67
N ILE A 38 -28.34 -8.70 11.69
CA ILE A 38 -29.35 -8.44 10.66
C ILE A 38 -28.76 -7.50 9.59
N GLY A 39 -28.56 -8.01 8.37
CA GLY A 39 -28.02 -7.25 7.23
C GLY A 39 -26.72 -7.83 6.67
N ASN A 40 -26.15 -7.22 5.62
CA ASN A 40 -24.80 -7.47 5.08
C ASN A 40 -24.39 -8.96 4.94
N LYS A 41 -25.29 -9.78 4.37
CA LYS A 41 -25.14 -11.24 4.31
C LYS A 41 -23.86 -11.70 3.61
N GLU A 42 -23.39 -10.97 2.59
CA GLU A 42 -22.15 -11.32 1.89
C GLU A 42 -20.91 -11.16 2.78
N VAL A 43 -20.84 -10.07 3.54
CA VAL A 43 -19.75 -9.80 4.48
C VAL A 43 -19.73 -10.83 5.60
N ILE A 44 -20.91 -11.14 6.15
CA ILE A 44 -21.06 -12.16 7.20
C ILE A 44 -20.65 -13.54 6.68
N ASN A 45 -21.11 -13.94 5.49
CA ASN A 45 -20.73 -15.22 4.88
C ASN A 45 -19.22 -15.33 4.64
N ARG A 46 -18.56 -14.25 4.18
CA ARG A 46 -17.09 -14.21 4.03
C ARG A 46 -16.39 -14.41 5.38
N PHE A 47 -16.86 -13.72 6.42
CA PHE A 47 -16.30 -13.86 7.77
C PHE A 47 -16.56 -15.23 8.40
N GLU A 48 -17.68 -15.87 8.10
CA GLU A 48 -17.97 -17.24 8.52
C GLU A 48 -17.00 -18.24 7.89
N ILE A 49 -16.71 -18.09 6.59
CA ILE A 49 -15.69 -18.89 5.90
C ILE A 49 -14.30 -18.68 6.53
N PHE A 50 -13.91 -17.44 6.83
CA PHE A 50 -12.63 -17.14 7.49
C PHE A 50 -12.55 -17.68 8.92
N SER A 51 -13.65 -17.65 9.66
CA SER A 51 -13.75 -18.23 11.00
C SER A 51 -13.53 -19.74 10.97
N ASN A 52 -14.15 -20.43 10.02
CA ASN A 52 -14.03 -21.89 9.85
C ASN A 52 -12.63 -22.31 9.36
N ALA A 53 -11.98 -21.49 8.53
CA ALA A 53 -10.61 -21.73 8.07
C ALA A 53 -9.54 -21.49 9.16
N GLY A 54 -9.89 -20.81 10.25
CA GLY A 54 -9.02 -20.61 11.42
C GLY A 54 -7.90 -19.57 11.25
N ASN A 55 -7.76 -18.97 10.07
CA ASN A 55 -6.75 -17.94 9.79
C ASN A 55 -7.42 -16.71 9.14
N ILE A 56 -7.36 -15.57 9.83
CA ILE A 56 -7.94 -14.31 9.37
C ILE A 56 -6.80 -13.37 8.95
N PRO A 57 -6.89 -12.65 7.80
CA PRO A 57 -5.96 -11.58 7.46
C PRO A 57 -6.13 -10.36 8.38
N ASN A 58 -5.25 -9.36 8.28
CA ASN A 58 -5.61 -8.04 8.83
C ASN A 58 -6.72 -7.47 7.94
N PHE A 59 -7.71 -6.81 8.52
CA PHE A 59 -8.83 -6.26 7.74
C PHE A 59 -9.34 -4.96 8.34
N ILE A 60 -9.91 -4.14 7.46
CA ILE A 60 -10.56 -2.88 7.80
C ILE A 60 -12.04 -3.02 7.42
N LEU A 61 -12.91 -2.66 8.36
CA LEU A 61 -14.33 -2.47 8.11
C LEU A 61 -14.63 -0.97 8.14
N SER A 62 -15.03 -0.43 6.99
CA SER A 62 -15.46 0.96 6.81
C SER A 62 -16.98 1.05 6.65
N GLY A 63 -17.58 2.22 6.92
CA GLY A 63 -19.00 2.49 6.65
C GLY A 63 -19.62 3.51 7.61
N PRO A 64 -20.94 3.78 7.52
CA PRO A 64 -21.63 4.71 8.42
C PRO A 64 -21.60 4.26 9.90
N PRO A 65 -21.62 5.17 10.90
CA PRO A 65 -21.69 4.79 12.30
C PRO A 65 -22.99 4.04 12.61
N GLY A 66 -22.96 3.08 13.53
CA GLY A 66 -24.14 2.32 13.97
C GLY A 66 -24.53 1.10 13.13
N VAL A 67 -23.82 0.80 12.04
CA VAL A 67 -24.10 -0.37 11.16
C VAL A 67 -23.57 -1.72 11.67
N GLY A 68 -23.05 -1.77 12.91
CA GLY A 68 -22.60 -3.03 13.54
C GLY A 68 -21.18 -3.50 13.19
N LYS A 69 -20.29 -2.61 12.73
CA LYS A 69 -18.87 -2.95 12.44
C LYS A 69 -18.15 -3.59 13.61
N THR A 70 -18.06 -2.90 14.74
CA THR A 70 -17.41 -3.39 15.97
C THR A 70 -18.05 -4.70 16.44
N THR A 71 -19.37 -4.78 16.41
CA THR A 71 -20.14 -5.98 16.74
C THR A 71 -19.78 -7.17 15.85
N THR A 72 -19.60 -6.95 14.54
CA THR A 72 -19.23 -8.00 13.58
C THR A 72 -17.84 -8.55 13.87
N ILE A 73 -16.87 -7.68 14.18
CA ILE A 73 -15.50 -8.06 14.57
C ILE A 73 -15.52 -8.89 15.86
N LEU A 74 -16.33 -8.48 16.84
CA LEU A 74 -16.45 -9.18 18.13
C LEU A 74 -17.09 -10.57 17.95
N CYS A 75 -18.11 -10.71 17.10
CA CYS A 75 -18.72 -12.00 16.78
C CYS A 75 -17.71 -12.94 16.11
N LEU A 76 -16.92 -12.42 15.16
CA LEU A 76 -15.82 -13.14 14.52
C LEU A 76 -14.77 -13.60 15.53
N ALA A 77 -14.32 -12.71 16.41
CA ALA A 77 -13.30 -13.03 17.40
C ALA A 77 -13.80 -14.09 18.41
N ARG A 78 -15.07 -14.04 18.81
CA ARG A 78 -15.70 -15.05 19.68
C ARG A 78 -15.78 -16.40 19.00
N ASN A 79 -16.21 -16.46 17.74
CA ASN A 79 -16.32 -17.70 16.99
C ASN A 79 -14.93 -18.34 16.73
N LEU A 80 -13.91 -17.52 16.42
CA LEU A 80 -12.56 -18.02 16.16
C LEU A 80 -11.84 -18.48 17.44
N LEU A 81 -11.90 -17.72 18.52
CA LEU A 81 -11.09 -17.95 19.73
C LEU A 81 -11.82 -18.71 20.84
N GLY A 82 -13.15 -18.76 20.80
CA GLY A 82 -13.98 -19.49 21.76
C GLY A 82 -13.62 -19.16 23.21
N GLY A 83 -13.29 -20.20 24.01
CA GLY A 83 -12.92 -20.06 25.42
C GLY A 83 -11.67 -19.20 25.70
N ASN A 84 -10.79 -18.99 24.71
CA ASN A 84 -9.57 -18.20 24.85
C ASN A 84 -9.77 -16.71 24.49
N TYR A 85 -11.02 -16.27 24.26
CA TYR A 85 -11.35 -14.90 23.86
C TYR A 85 -10.75 -13.84 24.80
N LYS A 86 -10.88 -14.03 26.12
CA LYS A 86 -10.42 -13.04 27.12
C LYS A 86 -8.90 -12.83 27.13
N ASP A 87 -8.13 -13.86 26.81
CA ASP A 87 -6.67 -13.82 26.87
C ASP A 87 -6.03 -13.45 25.51
N ALA A 88 -6.78 -13.64 24.41
CA ALA A 88 -6.27 -13.52 23.05
C ALA A 88 -6.87 -12.34 22.25
N VAL A 89 -7.82 -11.59 22.83
CA VAL A 89 -8.41 -10.39 22.22
C VAL A 89 -8.10 -9.15 23.06
N LEU A 90 -7.63 -8.09 22.40
CA LEU A 90 -7.52 -6.75 22.98
C LEU A 90 -8.41 -5.79 22.21
N GLU A 91 -9.41 -5.23 22.86
CA GLU A 91 -10.29 -4.19 22.32
C GLU A 91 -9.83 -2.81 22.82
N LEU A 92 -9.59 -1.88 21.90
CA LEU A 92 -9.29 -0.49 22.22
C LEU A 92 -10.19 0.43 21.39
N ASN A 93 -10.71 1.48 22.03
CA ASN A 93 -11.37 2.56 21.33
C ASN A 93 -10.38 3.70 21.07
N ALA A 94 -10.07 3.94 19.79
CA ALA A 94 -9.08 4.93 19.37
C ALA A 94 -9.51 6.38 19.61
N SER A 95 -10.81 6.68 19.79
CA SER A 95 -11.26 8.04 20.13
C SER A 95 -11.03 8.42 21.58
N ASN A 96 -10.92 7.44 22.49
CA ASN A 96 -10.53 7.68 23.89
C ASN A 96 -9.02 7.54 24.09
N GLU A 97 -8.39 6.65 23.34
CA GLU A 97 -6.97 6.29 23.48
C GLU A 97 -6.11 6.82 22.31
N ARG A 98 -6.26 8.12 21.99
CA ARG A 98 -5.68 8.78 20.79
C ARG A 98 -4.14 8.85 20.73
N GLY A 99 -3.47 8.58 21.85
CA GLY A 99 -2.04 8.85 22.03
C GLY A 99 -1.12 7.78 21.44
N ILE A 100 0.02 8.22 20.87
CA ILE A 100 1.10 7.33 20.37
C ILE A 100 1.56 6.33 21.44
N ASP A 101 1.50 6.70 22.72
CA ASP A 101 1.93 5.87 23.85
C ASP A 101 1.05 4.63 24.05
N VAL A 102 -0.22 4.68 23.65
CA VAL A 102 -1.12 3.52 23.71
C VAL A 102 -0.65 2.44 22.74
N VAL A 103 -0.29 2.84 21.52
CA VAL A 103 0.25 1.92 20.51
C VAL A 103 1.62 1.39 20.94
N ARG A 104 2.48 2.25 21.49
CA ARG A 104 3.84 1.87 21.90
C ARG A 104 3.89 0.99 23.14
N ASN A 105 2.95 1.15 24.06
CA ASN A 105 2.96 0.46 25.35
C ASN A 105 1.91 -0.65 25.39
N LYS A 106 0.61 -0.35 25.26
CA LYS A 106 -0.45 -1.36 25.39
C LYS A 106 -0.47 -2.37 24.25
N ILE A 107 -0.54 -1.90 23.00
CA ILE A 107 -0.61 -2.77 21.81
C ILE A 107 0.67 -3.59 21.69
N LYS A 108 1.84 -2.97 21.90
CA LYS A 108 3.12 -3.66 21.84
C LYS A 108 3.31 -4.70 22.94
N MET A 109 2.94 -4.39 24.19
CA MET A 109 3.02 -5.35 25.29
C MET A 109 2.11 -6.55 25.04
N PHE A 110 0.86 -6.31 24.62
CA PHE A 110 -0.08 -7.40 24.29
C PHE A 110 0.40 -8.25 23.11
N ALA A 111 0.99 -7.62 22.08
CA ALA A 111 1.58 -8.33 20.96
C ALA A 111 2.77 -9.23 21.38
N GLN A 112 3.50 -8.87 22.44
CA GLN A 112 4.60 -9.66 23.00
C GLN A 112 4.16 -10.81 23.91
N THR A 113 2.98 -10.71 24.55
CA THR A 113 2.47 -11.75 25.45
C THR A 113 2.33 -13.09 24.73
N LYS A 114 2.93 -14.15 25.26
CA LYS A 114 2.76 -15.50 24.70
C LYS A 114 1.45 -16.10 25.19
N VAL A 115 0.55 -16.40 24.27
CA VAL A 115 -0.73 -17.07 24.54
C VAL A 115 -0.74 -18.38 23.76
N THR A 116 -1.06 -19.48 24.42
CA THR A 116 -1.14 -20.81 23.79
C THR A 116 -2.46 -20.92 23.03
N LEU A 117 -2.41 -20.84 21.71
CA LEU A 117 -3.55 -20.96 20.80
C LEU A 117 -3.41 -22.24 19.96
N GLY A 118 -4.54 -22.80 19.52
CA GLY A 118 -4.56 -23.95 18.60
C GLY A 118 -3.90 -23.65 17.25
N LEU A 119 -3.46 -24.68 16.54
CA LEU A 119 -2.82 -24.58 15.21
C LEU A 119 -3.63 -23.68 14.27
N GLY A 120 -2.98 -22.63 13.73
CA GLY A 120 -3.56 -21.67 12.79
C GLY A 120 -4.21 -20.42 13.40
N LYS A 121 -4.50 -20.41 14.71
CA LYS A 121 -5.17 -19.28 15.39
C LYS A 121 -4.17 -18.22 15.86
N HIS A 122 -4.52 -16.95 15.67
CA HIS A 122 -3.69 -15.80 16.02
C HIS A 122 -4.40 -14.93 17.07
N LYS A 123 -3.62 -14.15 17.83
CA LYS A 123 -4.18 -13.12 18.72
C LYS A 123 -4.81 -12.02 17.86
N ILE A 124 -5.87 -11.39 18.35
CA ILE A 124 -6.58 -10.34 17.62
C ILE A 124 -6.54 -9.04 18.43
N ILE A 125 -6.17 -7.95 17.77
CA ILE A 125 -6.29 -6.60 18.32
C ILE A 125 -7.37 -5.87 17.53
N ILE A 126 -8.40 -5.43 18.23
CA ILE A 126 -9.54 -4.70 17.69
C ILE A 126 -9.33 -3.22 18.01
N LEU A 127 -9.30 -2.38 16.98
CA LEU A 127 -9.26 -0.93 17.12
C LEU A 127 -10.57 -0.34 16.58
N ASP A 128 -11.39 0.15 17.49
CA ASP A 128 -12.61 0.87 17.14
C ASP A 128 -12.32 2.35 16.88
N GLU A 129 -13.08 2.97 15.98
CA GLU A 129 -12.91 4.37 15.53
C GLU A 129 -11.46 4.70 15.09
N ALA A 130 -10.82 3.80 14.34
CA ALA A 130 -9.42 3.92 13.91
C ALA A 130 -9.14 5.21 13.09
N ASP A 131 -10.16 5.80 12.48
CA ASP A 131 -10.13 7.10 11.81
C ASP A 131 -9.89 8.29 12.76
N SER A 132 -10.09 8.10 14.06
CA SER A 132 -9.80 9.10 15.10
C SER A 132 -8.33 9.10 15.56
N MET A 133 -7.50 8.16 15.08
CA MET A 133 -6.07 8.11 15.41
C MET A 133 -5.28 9.22 14.71
N THR A 134 -4.31 9.78 15.41
CA THR A 134 -3.33 10.69 14.79
C THR A 134 -2.44 9.96 13.77
N GLU A 135 -1.99 10.65 12.74
CA GLU A 135 -1.12 10.08 11.69
C GLU A 135 0.15 9.42 12.28
N GLY A 136 0.74 10.03 13.32
CA GLY A 136 1.88 9.47 14.04
C GLY A 136 1.57 8.16 14.79
N ALA A 137 0.35 8.03 15.33
CA ALA A 137 -0.11 6.79 15.97
C ALA A 137 -0.39 5.69 14.93
N GLN A 138 -0.98 6.04 13.79
CA GLN A 138 -1.17 5.12 12.68
C GLN A 138 0.17 4.60 12.13
N GLN A 139 1.17 5.48 11.95
CA GLN A 139 2.53 5.05 11.54
C GLN A 139 3.20 4.13 12.56
N ALA A 140 2.97 4.33 13.86
CA ALA A 140 3.46 3.42 14.91
C ALA A 140 2.72 2.07 14.89
N LEU A 141 1.43 2.09 14.62
CA LEU A 141 0.59 0.90 14.50
C LEU A 141 1.07 0.04 13.33
N ARG A 142 1.29 0.65 12.16
CA ARG A 142 1.87 0.00 10.98
C ARG A 142 3.15 -0.78 11.30
N ARG A 143 4.10 -0.15 12.02
CA ARG A 143 5.36 -0.82 12.42
C ARG A 143 5.09 -2.03 13.31
N THR A 144 4.12 -1.92 14.20
CA THR A 144 3.73 -3.00 15.10
C THR A 144 3.07 -4.15 14.33
N MET A 145 2.22 -3.83 13.35
CA MET A 145 1.63 -4.80 12.45
C MET A 145 2.69 -5.57 11.65
N GLU A 146 3.74 -4.89 11.16
CA GLU A 146 4.85 -5.52 10.43
C GLU A 146 5.63 -6.50 11.32
N VAL A 147 6.05 -6.06 12.51
CA VAL A 147 6.88 -6.85 13.43
C VAL A 147 6.14 -8.08 13.96
N TYR A 148 4.84 -7.93 14.29
CA TYR A 148 4.05 -9.00 14.92
C TYR A 148 3.10 -9.71 13.96
N SER A 149 3.32 -9.57 12.65
CA SER A 149 2.53 -10.20 11.57
C SER A 149 2.48 -11.73 11.61
N LYS A 150 3.33 -12.41 12.38
CA LYS A 150 3.29 -13.87 12.55
C LYS A 150 2.47 -14.34 13.74
N SER A 151 2.25 -13.49 14.74
CA SER A 151 1.64 -13.86 16.02
C SER A 151 0.29 -13.18 16.26
N THR A 152 0.06 -12.04 15.64
CA THR A 152 -1.06 -11.15 15.93
C THR A 152 -1.70 -10.66 14.64
N ARG A 153 -3.02 -10.52 14.65
CA ARG A 153 -3.86 -9.95 13.61
C ARG A 153 -4.54 -8.69 14.12
N PHE A 154 -4.83 -7.77 13.21
CA PHE A 154 -5.42 -6.47 13.51
C PHE A 154 -6.72 -6.32 12.74
N ALA A 155 -7.77 -5.95 13.46
CA ALA A 155 -9.08 -5.64 12.93
C ALA A 155 -9.41 -4.18 13.23
N LEU A 156 -9.58 -3.37 12.20
CA LEU A 156 -9.82 -1.93 12.32
C LEU A 156 -11.27 -1.63 11.94
N ALA A 157 -12.01 -0.97 12.82
CA ALA A 157 -13.31 -0.39 12.49
C ALA A 157 -13.15 1.12 12.30
N CYS A 158 -13.64 1.65 11.19
CA CYS A 158 -13.58 3.08 10.89
C CYS A 158 -14.86 3.55 10.20
N ASN A 159 -15.13 4.86 10.27
CA ASN A 159 -16.26 5.44 9.54
C ASN A 159 -15.90 5.74 8.08
N THR A 160 -14.66 6.17 7.84
CA THR A 160 -14.13 6.49 6.51
C THR A 160 -12.75 5.86 6.36
N SER A 161 -12.58 5.00 5.36
CA SER A 161 -11.30 4.34 5.04
C SER A 161 -10.21 5.37 4.70
N GLU A 162 -10.55 6.48 4.03
CA GLU A 162 -9.65 7.56 3.59
C GLU A 162 -8.79 8.21 4.68
N LYS A 163 -9.23 8.18 5.94
CA LYS A 163 -8.48 8.76 7.07
C LYS A 163 -7.41 7.83 7.63
N ILE A 164 -7.36 6.59 7.15
CA ILE A 164 -6.33 5.61 7.47
C ILE A 164 -5.21 5.74 6.44
N ILE A 165 -3.95 5.79 6.89
CA ILE A 165 -2.81 5.88 5.98
C ILE A 165 -2.79 4.70 4.98
N GLU A 166 -2.53 5.00 3.71
CA GLU A 166 -2.40 4.06 2.58
C GLU A 166 -1.51 2.82 2.87
N PRO A 167 -0.41 2.92 3.65
CA PRO A 167 0.39 1.75 4.03
C PRO A 167 -0.29 0.73 4.96
N ILE A 168 -1.38 1.11 5.66
CA ILE A 168 -2.19 0.20 6.48
C ILE A 168 -3.30 -0.41 5.64
N GLN A 169 -3.92 0.40 4.77
CA GLN A 169 -4.92 -0.06 3.79
C GLN A 169 -4.35 -1.13 2.86
N SER A 170 -3.20 -0.87 2.23
CA SER A 170 -2.50 -1.86 1.37
C SER A 170 -2.08 -3.17 2.04
N ARG A 171 -2.19 -3.26 3.37
CA ARG A 171 -1.85 -4.45 4.18
C ARG A 171 -3.06 -5.10 4.85
N SER A 172 -4.23 -4.53 4.65
CA SER A 172 -5.49 -4.97 5.25
C SER A 172 -6.48 -5.22 4.13
N MET A 173 -7.31 -6.26 4.25
CA MET A 173 -8.43 -6.42 3.34
C MET A 173 -9.46 -5.33 3.65
N ASP A 174 -9.66 -4.41 2.72
CA ASP A 174 -10.80 -3.47 2.77
C ASP A 174 -12.05 -4.25 2.36
N VAL A 175 -13.01 -4.34 3.28
CA VAL A 175 -14.29 -4.99 3.04
C VAL A 175 -15.34 -3.89 2.93
N GLU A 176 -15.51 -3.37 1.72
CA GLU A 176 -16.56 -2.40 1.38
C GLU A 176 -17.74 -3.08 0.71
N ASP A 177 -18.95 -2.64 1.07
CA ASP A 177 -20.21 -3.15 0.52
C ASP A 177 -20.36 -2.64 -0.91
N SER A 178 -20.43 -3.56 -1.88
CA SER A 178 -20.84 -3.27 -3.24
C SER A 178 -22.09 -4.09 -3.57
N ASP A 179 -23.21 -3.39 -3.80
CA ASP A 179 -24.49 -4.01 -4.08
C ASP A 179 -24.50 -4.78 -5.42
N HIS A 180 -24.96 -6.04 -5.32
CA HIS A 180 -25.60 -6.89 -6.33
C HIS A 180 -24.81 -7.37 -7.57
N LYS A 181 -24.49 -8.68 -7.58
CA LYS A 181 -25.17 -9.69 -8.43
C LYS A 181 -24.75 -11.14 -8.11
N LYS A 182 -25.76 -12.02 -8.14
CA LYS A 182 -25.70 -13.49 -7.95
C LYS A 182 -24.59 -14.16 -8.77
N ILE A 183 -23.80 -15.01 -8.12
CA ILE A 183 -23.02 -16.07 -8.78
C ILE A 183 -23.47 -17.41 -8.20
N ALA A 184 -23.89 -18.27 -9.12
CA ALA A 184 -24.39 -19.60 -8.87
C ALA A 184 -23.25 -20.58 -8.52
N ASP A 185 -23.64 -21.62 -7.80
CA ASP A 185 -22.84 -22.75 -7.36
C ASP A 185 -21.88 -23.29 -8.44
N ASN A 186 -20.66 -23.63 -8.03
CA ASN A 186 -19.99 -24.84 -8.50
C ASN A 186 -18.91 -25.29 -7.51
N ASN A 187 -19.21 -26.39 -6.81
CA ASN A 187 -18.28 -27.19 -6.05
C ASN A 187 -17.27 -27.87 -6.98
N SER A 188 -15.97 -27.65 -6.76
CA SER A 188 -14.94 -28.68 -6.93
C SER A 188 -13.65 -28.26 -6.22
N SER A 189 -13.59 -28.50 -4.91
CA SER A 189 -12.38 -28.34 -4.11
C SER A 189 -11.54 -29.62 -4.16
N LEU A 190 -10.40 -29.54 -4.85
CA LEU A 190 -9.23 -30.37 -4.50
C LEU A 190 -8.28 -29.46 -3.69
N PRO A 191 -7.86 -29.85 -2.47
CA PRO A 191 -7.03 -29.01 -1.63
C PRO A 191 -5.60 -29.00 -2.16
N ILE A 192 -5.15 -27.86 -2.68
CA ILE A 192 -3.73 -27.62 -2.96
C ILE A 192 -3.04 -27.36 -1.60
N PRO A 193 -1.92 -28.03 -1.28
CA PRO A 193 -1.27 -27.93 0.03
C PRO A 193 -0.86 -26.52 0.48
N TRP A 194 -1.15 -26.22 1.74
CA TRP A 194 -1.10 -24.94 2.48
C TRP A 194 0.27 -24.19 2.53
N TYR A 195 1.34 -24.73 1.95
CA TYR A 195 2.67 -24.10 2.01
C TYR A 195 2.95 -23.06 0.90
N LEU A 196 2.03 -22.89 -0.06
CA LEU A 196 2.21 -22.03 -1.25
C LEU A 196 1.62 -20.61 -1.14
N VAL A 197 0.89 -20.27 -0.06
CA VAL A 197 -0.03 -19.12 -0.07
C VAL A 197 0.58 -17.75 0.31
N PHE A 198 1.86 -17.63 0.68
CA PHE A 198 2.37 -16.32 1.12
C PHE A 198 3.76 -15.96 0.61
N ASN A 199 3.90 -15.86 -0.71
CA ASN A 199 4.83 -14.90 -1.29
C ASN A 199 4.03 -14.03 -2.25
N LEU A 200 3.91 -12.73 -1.95
CA LEU A 200 3.51 -11.73 -2.94
C LEU A 200 4.32 -11.99 -4.21
N MET A 201 3.66 -12.13 -5.37
CA MET A 201 4.35 -12.38 -6.63
C MET A 201 5.45 -11.35 -6.87
N LEU A 202 5.25 -10.13 -6.36
CA LEU A 202 6.24 -9.07 -6.33
C LEU A 202 7.60 -9.49 -5.73
N GLU A 203 7.60 -10.11 -4.55
CA GLU A 203 8.84 -10.54 -3.88
C GLU A 203 9.38 -11.83 -4.50
N LYS A 204 8.49 -12.74 -4.90
CA LYS A 204 8.86 -14.00 -5.56
C LYS A 204 9.62 -13.75 -6.88
N TYR A 205 9.18 -12.76 -7.65
CA TYR A 205 9.75 -12.39 -8.94
C TYR A 205 10.68 -11.19 -8.89
N ARG A 206 11.07 -10.74 -7.69
CA ARG A 206 12.04 -9.66 -7.53
C ARG A 206 13.38 -10.09 -8.17
N PRO A 207 13.90 -9.34 -9.15
CA PRO A 207 15.18 -9.64 -9.79
C PRO A 207 16.32 -9.83 -8.78
N ILE A 208 17.12 -10.87 -9.00
CA ILE A 208 18.31 -11.18 -8.18
C ILE A 208 19.58 -10.76 -8.94
N GLU A 209 19.58 -10.95 -10.25
CA GLU A 209 20.69 -10.60 -11.15
C GLU A 209 20.35 -9.38 -12.02
N PHE A 210 21.38 -8.73 -12.58
CA PHE A 210 21.19 -7.60 -13.49
C PHE A 210 20.45 -7.99 -14.78
N THR A 211 20.62 -9.22 -15.24
CA THR A 211 19.98 -9.81 -16.43
C THR A 211 18.46 -9.89 -16.29
N ASP A 212 17.95 -10.04 -15.07
CA ASP A 212 16.52 -10.14 -14.77
C ASP A 212 15.81 -8.78 -14.70
N ILE A 213 16.58 -7.69 -14.58
CA ILE A 213 16.06 -6.32 -14.48
C ILE A 213 15.69 -5.83 -15.87
N ILE A 214 14.49 -5.26 -15.97
CA ILE A 214 13.90 -4.81 -17.22
C ILE A 214 13.89 -3.28 -17.27
N GLY A 215 14.11 -2.75 -18.47
CA GLY A 215 14.15 -1.30 -18.73
C GLY A 215 15.50 -0.67 -18.42
N ASN A 216 15.67 0.60 -18.77
CA ASN A 216 16.87 1.39 -18.47
C ASN A 216 18.21 0.66 -18.76
N LYS A 217 18.31 -0.05 -19.90
CA LYS A 217 19.45 -0.94 -20.22
C LYS A 217 20.81 -0.25 -20.11
N GLU A 218 20.92 1.00 -20.55
CA GLU A 218 22.17 1.76 -20.44
C GLU A 218 22.63 1.96 -18.99
N VAL A 219 21.68 2.19 -18.07
CA VAL A 219 21.96 2.36 -16.65
C VAL A 219 22.41 1.04 -16.05
N ILE A 220 21.72 -0.06 -16.37
CA ILE A 220 22.07 -1.41 -15.90
C ILE A 220 23.47 -1.80 -16.36
N ASN A 221 23.80 -1.57 -17.64
CA ASN A 221 25.13 -1.86 -18.19
C ASN A 221 26.24 -1.08 -17.46
N ARG A 222 25.98 0.19 -17.07
CA ARG A 222 26.94 0.97 -16.26
C ARG A 222 27.15 0.34 -14.88
N PHE A 223 26.09 -0.12 -14.23
CA PHE A 223 26.19 -0.79 -12.93
C PHE A 223 26.88 -2.15 -13.01
N GLU A 224 26.72 -2.88 -14.11
CA GLU A 224 27.45 -4.11 -14.36
C GLU A 224 28.96 -3.86 -14.46
N ILE A 225 29.38 -2.81 -15.19
CA ILE A 225 30.78 -2.38 -15.26
C ILE A 225 31.30 -1.99 -13.87
N PHE A 226 30.53 -1.22 -13.09
CA PHE A 226 30.92 -0.84 -11.73
C PHE A 226 31.06 -2.03 -10.79
N SER A 227 30.19 -3.04 -10.94
CA SER A 227 30.27 -4.28 -10.17
C SER A 227 31.57 -5.03 -10.45
N ASN A 228 32.02 -5.06 -11.71
CA ASN A 228 33.25 -5.75 -12.12
C ASN A 228 34.51 -4.98 -11.70
N ALA A 229 34.47 -3.64 -11.74
CA ALA A 229 35.60 -2.79 -11.34
C ALA A 229 35.79 -2.69 -9.81
N GLY A 230 34.76 -2.97 -9.01
CA GLY A 230 34.79 -2.96 -7.54
C GLY A 230 34.72 -1.57 -6.89
N ASN A 231 35.14 -0.51 -7.58
CA ASN A 231 35.12 0.86 -7.06
C ASN A 231 33.88 1.64 -7.53
N ILE A 232 32.79 1.61 -6.74
CA ILE A 232 31.54 2.33 -7.06
C ILE A 232 31.50 3.70 -6.37
N PRO A 233 31.30 4.83 -7.08
CA PRO A 233 31.09 6.13 -6.42
C PRO A 233 29.83 6.12 -5.52
N ASN A 234 29.64 7.16 -4.70
CA ASN A 234 28.31 7.39 -4.13
C ASN A 234 27.36 7.73 -5.27
N PHE A 235 26.11 7.26 -5.21
CA PHE A 235 25.14 7.53 -6.27
C PHE A 235 23.73 7.70 -5.74
N ILE A 236 22.93 8.44 -6.51
CA ILE A 236 21.50 8.67 -6.27
C ILE A 236 20.75 8.10 -7.46
N LEU A 237 19.84 7.17 -7.21
CA LEU A 237 18.86 6.71 -8.18
C LEU A 237 17.57 7.50 -8.00
N SER A 238 17.23 8.33 -8.99
CA SER A 238 15.98 9.09 -9.03
C SER A 238 15.09 8.60 -10.17
N GLY A 239 13.78 8.51 -9.95
CA GLY A 239 12.84 8.14 -11.00
C GLY A 239 11.47 7.77 -10.44
N PRO A 240 10.49 7.47 -11.29
CA PRO A 240 9.14 7.11 -10.86
C PRO A 240 9.11 5.81 -10.02
N PRO A 241 8.02 5.54 -9.29
CA PRO A 241 7.87 4.28 -8.55
C PRO A 241 7.87 3.07 -9.49
N GLY A 242 8.17 1.88 -8.95
CA GLY A 242 8.03 0.63 -9.70
C GLY A 242 9.03 0.33 -10.82
N VAL A 243 9.97 1.24 -11.12
CA VAL A 243 10.97 1.07 -12.21
C VAL A 243 12.20 0.26 -11.83
N GLY A 244 12.26 -0.31 -10.61
CA GLY A 244 13.35 -1.17 -10.18
C GLY A 244 14.57 -0.48 -9.54
N LYS A 245 14.42 0.75 -9.01
CA LYS A 245 15.51 1.48 -8.32
C LYS A 245 16.14 0.68 -7.19
N THR A 246 15.36 0.35 -6.15
CA THR A 246 15.82 -0.42 -4.98
C THR A 246 16.38 -1.77 -5.39
N THR A 247 15.69 -2.47 -6.30
CA THR A 247 16.13 -3.76 -6.83
C THR A 247 17.51 -3.67 -7.48
N THR A 248 17.77 -2.64 -8.29
CA THR A 248 19.07 -2.44 -8.94
C THR A 248 20.20 -2.26 -7.92
N ILE A 249 19.96 -1.50 -6.84
CA ILE A 249 20.94 -1.31 -5.77
C ILE A 249 21.22 -2.63 -5.05
N LEU A 250 20.19 -3.41 -4.76
CA LEU A 250 20.33 -4.71 -4.09
C LEU A 250 21.10 -5.70 -4.98
N CYS A 251 20.81 -5.77 -6.28
CA CYS A 251 21.56 -6.59 -7.25
C CYS A 251 23.04 -6.18 -7.31
N LEU A 252 23.32 -4.87 -7.36
CA LEU A 252 24.68 -4.34 -7.33
C LEU A 252 25.43 -4.72 -6.06
N ALA A 253 24.79 -4.55 -4.91
CA ALA A 253 25.40 -4.87 -3.63
C ALA A 253 25.66 -6.38 -3.47
N ARG A 254 24.76 -7.24 -3.96
CA ARG A 254 24.95 -8.70 -3.99
C ARG A 254 26.11 -9.11 -4.89
N ASN A 255 26.16 -8.59 -6.12
CA ASN A 255 27.23 -8.94 -7.06
C ASN A 255 28.60 -8.42 -6.60
N LEU A 256 28.66 -7.23 -5.99
CA LEU A 256 29.93 -6.68 -5.52
C LEU A 256 30.44 -7.38 -4.25
N LEU A 257 29.58 -7.63 -3.27
CA LEU A 257 29.99 -8.10 -1.94
C LEU A 257 29.84 -9.61 -1.75
N GLY A 258 29.05 -10.30 -2.58
CA GLY A 258 28.87 -11.74 -2.54
C GLY A 258 28.50 -12.25 -1.14
N GLY A 259 29.29 -13.19 -0.63
CA GLY A 259 29.08 -13.77 0.72
C GLY A 259 29.13 -12.76 1.87
N ASN A 260 29.82 -11.62 1.71
CA ASN A 260 29.95 -10.58 2.72
C ASN A 260 28.78 -9.57 2.71
N TYR A 261 27.73 -9.82 1.91
CA TYR A 261 26.58 -8.92 1.81
C TYR A 261 25.96 -8.56 3.16
N LYS A 262 25.78 -9.53 4.06
CA LYS A 262 25.13 -9.32 5.36
C LYS A 262 25.91 -8.39 6.30
N ASP A 263 27.23 -8.43 6.24
CA ASP A 263 28.10 -7.67 7.15
C ASP A 263 28.49 -6.30 6.58
N ALA A 264 28.48 -6.16 5.25
CA ALA A 264 28.97 -4.99 4.55
C ALA A 264 27.87 -4.13 3.91
N VAL A 265 26.61 -4.56 3.99
CA VAL A 265 25.45 -3.77 3.52
C VAL A 265 24.56 -3.38 4.70
N LEU A 266 24.27 -2.08 4.82
CA LEU A 266 23.23 -1.58 5.71
C LEU A 266 22.09 -1.02 4.87
N GLU A 267 20.94 -1.70 4.88
CA GLU A 267 19.71 -1.21 4.25
C GLU A 267 18.86 -0.47 5.29
N LEU A 268 18.50 0.77 4.98
CA LEU A 268 17.57 1.56 5.76
C LEU A 268 16.49 2.11 4.84
N ASN A 269 15.23 1.89 5.21
CA ASN A 269 14.14 2.63 4.62
C ASN A 269 13.98 3.97 5.38
N ALA A 270 14.28 5.07 4.69
CA ALA A 270 14.30 6.39 5.27
C ALA A 270 12.91 6.87 5.74
N SER A 271 11.80 6.36 5.19
CA SER A 271 10.45 6.72 5.67
C SER A 271 10.14 6.16 7.07
N ASN A 272 10.73 5.01 7.41
CA ASN A 272 10.58 4.41 8.74
C ASN A 272 11.56 5.00 9.76
N GLU A 273 12.80 5.26 9.34
CA GLU A 273 13.89 5.71 10.20
C GLU A 273 14.32 7.17 9.92
N ARG A 274 13.33 8.08 9.84
CA ARG A 274 13.48 9.52 9.47
C ARG A 274 14.32 10.39 10.43
N GLY A 275 14.62 9.90 11.62
CA GLY A 275 15.20 10.70 12.70
C GLY A 275 16.67 11.04 12.47
N ILE A 276 17.07 12.27 12.82
CA ILE A 276 18.48 12.70 12.77
C ILE A 276 19.38 11.77 13.61
N ASP A 277 18.83 11.16 14.66
CA ASP A 277 19.52 10.25 15.56
C ASP A 277 19.90 8.93 14.87
N VAL A 278 19.10 8.45 13.91
CA VAL A 278 19.43 7.25 13.14
C VAL A 278 20.68 7.50 12.30
N VAL A 279 20.76 8.67 11.67
CA VAL A 279 21.92 9.07 10.88
C VAL A 279 23.15 9.25 11.78
N ARG A 280 22.98 9.91 12.93
CA ARG A 280 24.07 10.19 13.86
C ARG A 280 24.60 8.96 14.59
N ASN A 281 23.76 7.97 14.84
CA ASN A 281 24.12 6.78 15.61
C ASN A 281 24.27 5.57 14.69
N LYS A 282 23.19 5.08 14.09
CA LYS A 282 23.17 3.82 13.33
C LYS A 282 24.06 3.88 12.09
N ILE A 283 23.87 4.89 11.24
CA ILE A 283 24.65 5.07 10.01
C ILE A 283 26.12 5.35 10.35
N LYS A 284 26.37 6.24 11.30
CA LYS A 284 27.73 6.59 11.73
C LYS A 284 28.49 5.39 12.33
N MET A 285 27.85 4.62 13.22
CA MET A 285 28.44 3.43 13.82
C MET A 285 28.78 2.39 12.75
N PHE A 286 27.85 2.13 11.82
CA PHE A 286 28.12 1.20 10.73
C PHE A 286 29.25 1.69 9.81
N ALA A 287 29.33 3.00 9.52
CA ALA A 287 30.42 3.59 8.76
C ALA A 287 31.78 3.46 9.47
N GLN A 288 31.79 3.47 10.81
CA GLN A 288 32.99 3.27 11.64
C GLN A 288 33.44 1.81 11.75
N THR A 289 32.51 0.84 11.70
CA THR A 289 32.83 -0.60 11.81
C THR A 289 33.84 -1.02 10.76
N LYS A 290 34.95 -1.64 11.15
CA LYS A 290 35.92 -2.20 10.19
C LYS A 290 35.45 -3.57 9.72
N VAL A 291 35.23 -3.71 8.42
CA VAL A 291 34.93 -4.98 7.76
C VAL A 291 36.06 -5.24 6.77
N THR A 292 36.69 -6.41 6.84
CA THR A 292 37.72 -6.84 5.90
C THR A 292 37.06 -7.29 4.61
N LEU A 293 37.13 -6.43 3.59
CA LEU A 293 36.65 -6.69 2.23
C LEU A 293 37.85 -6.86 1.29
N GLY A 294 37.63 -7.56 0.16
CA GLY A 294 38.65 -7.70 -0.89
C GLY A 294 39.11 -6.35 -1.47
N LEU A 295 40.26 -6.33 -2.15
CA LEU A 295 40.85 -5.13 -2.75
C LEU A 295 39.81 -4.37 -3.61
N GLY A 296 39.70 -3.06 -3.36
CA GLY A 296 38.79 -2.17 -4.10
C GLY A 296 37.32 -2.20 -3.66
N LYS A 297 36.91 -3.11 -2.76
CA LYS A 297 35.53 -3.20 -2.29
C LYS A 297 35.29 -2.34 -1.05
N HIS A 298 34.14 -1.71 -0.99
CA HIS A 298 33.73 -0.83 0.10
C HIS A 298 32.40 -1.30 0.69
N LYS A 299 32.14 -0.94 1.95
CA LYS A 299 30.82 -1.14 2.55
C LYS A 299 29.79 -0.27 1.83
N ILE A 300 28.54 -0.71 1.78
CA ILE A 300 27.46 0.02 1.11
C ILE A 300 26.37 0.33 2.13
N ILE A 301 25.98 1.59 2.21
CA ILE A 301 24.78 2.02 2.94
C ILE A 301 23.71 2.36 1.91
N ILE A 302 22.61 1.62 1.96
CA ILE A 302 21.46 1.79 1.08
C ILE A 302 20.41 2.58 1.85
N LEU A 303 20.05 3.75 1.33
CA LEU A 303 18.97 4.59 1.85
C LEU A 303 17.83 4.60 0.84
N ASP A 304 16.79 3.81 1.09
CA ASP A 304 15.59 3.83 0.27
C ASP A 304 14.66 4.95 0.71
N GLU A 305 13.87 5.50 -0.22
CA GLU A 305 12.97 6.65 0.00
C GLU A 305 13.68 7.87 0.63
N ALA A 306 14.91 8.15 0.19
CA ALA A 306 15.74 9.22 0.75
C ALA A 306 15.12 10.62 0.63
N ASP A 307 14.16 10.81 -0.28
CA ASP A 307 13.36 12.02 -0.41
C ASP A 307 12.38 12.25 0.76
N SER A 308 12.14 11.24 1.59
CA SER A 308 11.37 11.35 2.84
C SER A 308 12.22 11.75 4.05
N MET A 309 13.54 11.94 3.89
CA MET A 309 14.41 12.38 4.97
C MET A 309 14.25 13.87 5.27
N THR A 310 14.22 14.22 6.55
CA THR A 310 14.28 15.63 6.98
C THR A 310 15.59 16.29 6.57
N GLU A 311 15.56 17.59 6.28
CA GLU A 311 16.75 18.35 5.87
C GLU A 311 17.87 18.24 6.91
N GLY A 312 17.55 18.32 8.21
CA GLY A 312 18.52 18.14 9.30
C GLY A 312 19.22 16.77 9.28
N ALA A 313 18.49 15.70 8.95
CA ALA A 313 19.06 14.37 8.79
C ALA A 313 19.99 14.29 7.56
N GLN A 314 19.61 14.94 6.45
CA GLN A 314 20.43 15.02 5.26
C GLN A 314 21.74 15.81 5.52
N GLN A 315 21.68 16.93 6.25
CA GLN A 315 22.88 17.69 6.64
C GLN A 315 23.83 16.87 7.52
N ALA A 316 23.29 16.05 8.44
CA ALA A 316 24.09 15.13 9.24
C ALA A 316 24.73 14.01 8.39
N LEU A 317 24.00 13.51 7.39
CA LEU A 317 24.46 12.47 6.48
C LEU A 317 25.65 12.97 5.64
N ARG A 318 25.58 14.20 5.11
CA ARG A 318 26.64 14.83 4.32
C ARG A 318 28.02 14.69 4.97
N ARG A 319 28.16 15.05 6.24
CA ARG A 319 29.46 14.98 6.96
C ARG A 319 29.96 13.53 7.08
N THR A 320 29.05 12.59 7.29
CA THR A 320 29.37 11.16 7.36
C THR A 320 29.86 10.63 6.02
N MET A 321 29.23 11.07 4.91
CA MET A 321 29.65 10.70 3.56
C MET A 321 31.06 11.20 3.21
N GLU A 322 31.42 12.41 3.65
CA GLU A 322 32.75 12.97 3.43
C GLU A 322 33.83 12.20 4.21
N VAL A 323 33.63 12.05 5.52
CA VAL A 323 34.63 11.46 6.43
C VAL A 323 34.92 9.99 6.11
N TYR A 324 33.89 9.21 5.77
CA TYR A 324 34.01 7.77 5.56
C TYR A 324 34.02 7.35 4.08
N SER A 325 34.20 8.27 3.14
CA SER A 325 34.25 8.02 1.69
C SER A 325 35.26 6.93 1.27
N LYS A 326 36.35 6.78 2.03
CA LYS A 326 37.39 5.76 1.79
C LYS A 326 36.95 4.34 2.17
N SER A 327 36.04 4.17 3.13
CA SER A 327 35.63 2.85 3.65
C SER A 327 34.20 2.46 3.27
N THR A 328 33.34 3.46 3.04
CA THR A 328 31.89 3.29 2.92
C THR A 328 31.37 4.12 1.76
N ARG A 329 30.53 3.51 0.93
CA ARG A 329 29.82 4.14 -0.18
C ARG A 329 28.33 4.20 0.11
N PHE A 330 27.68 5.22 -0.42
CA PHE A 330 26.25 5.49 -0.19
C PHE A 330 25.48 5.33 -1.49
N ALA A 331 24.40 4.58 -1.42
CA ALA A 331 23.45 4.37 -2.51
C ALA A 331 22.09 4.88 -2.05
N LEU A 332 21.64 5.99 -2.61
CA LEU A 332 20.36 6.61 -2.25
C LEU A 332 19.34 6.31 -3.35
N ALA A 333 18.14 5.86 -2.98
CA ALA A 333 17.01 5.76 -3.90
C ALA A 333 15.95 6.80 -3.51
N CYS A 334 15.47 7.56 -4.49
CA CYS A 334 14.41 8.55 -4.28
C CYS A 334 13.48 8.61 -5.49
N ASN A 335 12.27 9.16 -5.30
CA ASN A 335 11.40 9.45 -6.42
C ASN A 335 11.83 10.75 -7.11
N THR A 336 11.96 11.82 -6.32
CA THR A 336 12.34 13.14 -6.81
C THR A 336 13.72 13.53 -6.28
N SER A 337 14.69 13.76 -7.18
CA SER A 337 16.04 14.19 -6.78
C SER A 337 16.07 15.58 -6.13
N GLU A 338 15.12 16.45 -6.46
CA GLU A 338 15.04 17.84 -5.95
C GLU A 338 14.83 17.92 -4.43
N LYS A 339 14.23 16.90 -3.81
CA LYS A 339 14.06 16.81 -2.36
C LYS A 339 15.36 16.48 -1.61
N ILE A 340 16.41 16.13 -2.33
CA ILE A 340 17.74 15.88 -1.76
C ILE A 340 18.55 17.17 -1.79
N ILE A 341 19.17 17.55 -0.68
CA ILE A 341 19.99 18.76 -0.60
C ILE A 341 21.17 18.71 -1.60
N GLU A 342 21.45 19.86 -2.22
CA GLU A 342 22.56 20.02 -3.18
C GLU A 342 23.94 19.54 -2.67
N PRO A 343 24.30 19.71 -1.37
CA PRO A 343 25.54 19.16 -0.84
C PRO A 343 25.67 17.64 -0.92
N ILE A 344 24.56 16.89 -0.86
CA ILE A 344 24.59 15.43 -1.08
C ILE A 344 24.67 15.13 -2.57
N GLN A 345 23.88 15.82 -3.39
CA GLN A 345 23.87 15.62 -4.84
C GLN A 345 25.25 15.83 -5.46
N SER A 346 25.96 16.90 -5.08
CA SER A 346 27.33 17.19 -5.55
C SER A 346 28.36 16.11 -5.23
N ARG A 347 28.09 15.23 -4.25
CA ARG A 347 28.98 14.13 -3.83
C ARG A 347 28.54 12.78 -4.39
N CYS A 348 27.46 12.75 -5.17
CA CYS A 348 26.88 11.53 -5.71
C CYS A 348 26.72 11.61 -7.23
N ALA A 349 26.93 10.50 -7.93
CA ALA A 349 26.49 10.36 -9.30
C ALA A 349 24.96 10.27 -9.34
N VAL A 350 24.29 11.28 -9.91
CA VAL A 350 22.84 11.27 -10.07
C VAL A 350 22.47 10.50 -11.33
N ILE A 351 21.75 9.40 -11.16
CA ILE A 351 21.33 8.50 -12.23
C ILE A 351 19.80 8.52 -12.27
N ARG A 352 19.24 8.90 -13.42
CA ARG A 352 17.80 9.01 -13.62
C ARG A 352 17.26 7.75 -14.28
N PHE A 353 16.27 7.14 -13.65
CA PHE A 353 15.46 6.05 -14.20
C PHE A 353 14.23 6.64 -14.89
N THR A 354 13.93 6.13 -16.08
CA THR A 354 12.68 6.44 -16.77
C THR A 354 11.64 5.36 -16.49
N LYS A 355 10.37 5.69 -16.77
CA LYS A 355 9.27 4.71 -16.82
C LYS A 355 9.64 3.57 -17.77
N LEU A 356 9.11 2.38 -17.48
CA LEU A 356 9.28 1.21 -18.34
C LEU A 356 8.40 1.33 -19.57
N ASN A 357 8.86 0.75 -20.68
CA ASN A 357 8.07 0.70 -21.90
C ASN A 357 6.98 -0.38 -21.81
N ASP A 358 5.85 -0.15 -22.44
CA ASP A 358 4.70 -1.06 -22.48
C ASP A 358 5.08 -2.48 -22.94
N ASN A 359 5.89 -2.58 -24.01
CA ASN A 359 6.40 -3.85 -24.52
C ASN A 359 7.26 -4.62 -23.50
N GLN A 360 8.01 -3.88 -22.68
CA GLN A 360 8.89 -4.47 -21.67
C GLN A 360 8.08 -5.06 -20.50
N ILE A 361 7.04 -4.33 -20.06
CA ILE A 361 6.12 -4.81 -19.02
C ILE A 361 5.33 -6.01 -19.54
N GLY A 362 4.75 -5.92 -20.75
CA GLY A 362 3.97 -7.00 -21.35
C GLY A 362 4.75 -8.31 -21.48
N HIS A 363 6.02 -8.25 -21.90
CA HIS A 363 6.88 -9.44 -21.97
C HIS A 363 7.06 -10.09 -20.59
N LYS A 364 7.36 -9.30 -19.57
CA LYS A 364 7.56 -9.83 -18.21
C LYS A 364 6.30 -10.38 -17.58
N LEU A 365 5.14 -9.73 -17.82
CA LEU A 365 3.86 -10.25 -17.36
C LEU A 365 3.54 -11.60 -18.02
N LYS A 366 3.77 -11.74 -19.33
CA LYS A 366 3.63 -13.02 -20.04
C LYS A 366 4.56 -14.10 -19.48
N ASP A 367 5.80 -13.75 -19.16
CA ASP A 367 6.74 -14.68 -18.53
C ASP A 367 6.27 -15.15 -17.14
N ILE A 368 5.74 -14.24 -16.32
CA ILE A 368 5.18 -14.55 -15.00
C ILE A 368 3.96 -15.46 -15.14
N CYS A 369 3.04 -15.13 -16.06
CA CYS A 369 1.84 -15.96 -16.32
C CYS A 369 2.21 -17.38 -16.73
N ARG A 370 3.22 -17.55 -17.60
CA ARG A 370 3.71 -18.88 -18.01
C ARG A 370 4.33 -19.66 -16.85
N LYS A 371 5.09 -18.99 -15.97
CA LYS A 371 5.74 -19.63 -14.81
C LYS A 371 4.72 -20.07 -13.75
N GLU A 372 3.68 -19.27 -13.53
CA GLU A 372 2.58 -19.58 -12.59
C GLU A 372 1.47 -20.44 -13.22
N LYS A 373 1.57 -20.74 -14.52
CA LYS A 373 0.55 -21.48 -15.30
C LYS A 373 -0.84 -20.84 -15.22
N LEU A 374 -0.90 -19.51 -15.33
CA LEU A 374 -2.14 -18.75 -15.35
C LEU A 374 -2.76 -18.75 -16.75
N GLU A 375 -4.09 -18.76 -16.81
CA GLU A 375 -4.83 -18.55 -18.04
C GLU A 375 -4.95 -17.06 -18.32
N PHE A 376 -4.51 -16.61 -19.51
CA PHE A 376 -4.53 -15.20 -19.88
C PHE A 376 -4.86 -15.00 -21.36
N ASN A 377 -5.55 -13.89 -21.64
CA ASN A 377 -5.78 -13.38 -22.98
C ASN A 377 -4.81 -12.23 -23.26
N ASP A 378 -4.42 -12.03 -24.53
CA ASP A 378 -3.56 -10.90 -24.92
C ASP A 378 -4.20 -9.54 -24.57
N GLU A 379 -5.52 -9.40 -24.74
CA GLU A 379 -6.27 -8.21 -24.32
C GLU A 379 -6.20 -7.94 -22.80
N GLY A 380 -6.13 -9.01 -21.99
CA GLY A 380 -5.97 -8.90 -20.54
C GLY A 380 -4.58 -8.39 -20.16
N ILE A 381 -3.54 -8.84 -20.87
CA ILE A 381 -2.17 -8.32 -20.68
C ILE A 381 -2.09 -6.85 -21.10
N ASP A 382 -2.72 -6.47 -22.21
CA ASP A 382 -2.75 -5.08 -22.66
C ASP A 382 -3.50 -4.18 -21.67
N ALA A 383 -4.59 -4.67 -21.06
CA ALA A 383 -5.29 -3.97 -19.98
C ALA A 383 -4.42 -3.79 -18.73
N LEU A 384 -3.64 -4.81 -18.34
CA LEU A 384 -2.69 -4.71 -17.23
C LEU A 384 -1.57 -3.69 -17.52
N VAL A 385 -1.05 -3.67 -18.74
CA VAL A 385 -0.03 -2.70 -19.16
C VAL A 385 -0.61 -1.27 -19.16
N PHE A 386 -1.85 -1.10 -19.64
CA PHE A 386 -2.55 0.18 -19.65
C PHE A 386 -2.75 0.74 -18.24
N THR A 387 -3.19 -0.09 -17.29
CA THR A 387 -3.40 0.29 -15.89
C THR A 387 -2.09 0.54 -15.13
N ALA A 388 -1.00 -0.16 -15.49
CA ALA A 388 0.30 -0.06 -14.82
C ALA A 388 1.09 1.23 -15.09
N GLN A 389 0.84 1.95 -16.20
CA GLN A 389 1.49 3.22 -16.53
C GLN A 389 3.04 3.28 -16.42
N GLY A 390 3.72 2.17 -16.73
CA GLY A 390 5.18 2.09 -16.62
C GLY A 390 5.70 1.65 -15.24
N ASP A 391 4.81 1.33 -14.29
CA ASP A 391 5.12 0.80 -12.96
C ASP A 391 4.98 -0.74 -12.95
N MET A 392 6.10 -1.46 -12.81
CA MET A 392 6.08 -2.93 -12.79
C MET A 392 5.45 -3.49 -11.51
N ARG A 393 5.58 -2.79 -10.39
CA ARG A 393 5.01 -3.24 -9.10
C ARG A 393 3.50 -3.23 -9.18
N GLN A 394 2.93 -2.14 -9.70
CA GLN A 394 1.49 -2.04 -9.95
C GLN A 394 1.02 -3.11 -10.94
N ALA A 395 1.75 -3.33 -12.03
CA ALA A 395 1.43 -4.36 -13.02
C ALA A 395 1.33 -5.77 -12.41
N ILE A 396 2.31 -6.16 -11.58
CA ILE A 396 2.34 -7.48 -10.93
C ILE A 396 1.24 -7.60 -9.87
N ASN A 397 0.99 -6.54 -9.11
CA ASN A 397 -0.08 -6.53 -8.11
C ASN A 397 -1.45 -6.70 -8.78
N ASN A 398 -1.73 -5.94 -9.85
CA ASN A 398 -2.99 -6.05 -10.59
C ASN A 398 -3.14 -7.45 -11.22
N LEU A 399 -2.05 -8.02 -11.75
CA LEU A 399 -2.02 -9.39 -12.27
C LEU A 399 -2.40 -10.40 -11.19
N GLN A 400 -1.77 -10.31 -10.02
CA GLN A 400 -2.04 -11.20 -8.90
C GLN A 400 -3.49 -11.07 -8.42
N SER A 401 -3.97 -9.84 -8.20
CA SER A 401 -5.35 -9.59 -7.77
C SER A 401 -6.39 -10.10 -8.78
N THR A 402 -6.12 -9.98 -10.08
CA THR A 402 -7.00 -10.49 -11.14
C THR A 402 -7.03 -12.02 -11.15
N SER A 403 -5.85 -12.64 -11.00
CA SER A 403 -5.71 -14.10 -10.92
C SER A 403 -6.42 -14.66 -9.67
N ASP A 404 -6.19 -14.05 -8.50
CA ASP A 404 -6.76 -14.52 -7.23
C ASP A 404 -8.28 -14.32 -7.18
N GLY A 405 -8.79 -13.25 -7.80
CA GLY A 405 -10.23 -12.94 -7.82
C GLY A 405 -11.04 -13.72 -8.85
N PHE A 406 -10.54 -13.86 -10.08
CA PHE A 406 -11.32 -14.37 -11.22
C PHE A 406 -10.67 -15.57 -11.94
N GLY A 407 -9.43 -15.94 -11.62
CA GLY A 407 -8.65 -16.99 -12.29
C GLY A 407 -8.16 -16.60 -13.69
N LEU A 408 -9.08 -16.28 -14.60
CA LEU A 408 -8.79 -15.90 -15.98
C LEU A 408 -8.43 -14.40 -16.09
N ILE A 409 -7.28 -14.10 -16.68
CA ILE A 409 -6.81 -12.73 -16.93
C ILE A 409 -7.40 -12.24 -18.27
N SER A 410 -8.51 -11.51 -18.18
CA SER A 410 -9.21 -10.87 -19.30
C SER A 410 -9.33 -9.35 -19.09
N SER A 411 -9.52 -8.58 -20.16
CA SER A 411 -9.70 -7.12 -20.09
C SER A 411 -10.79 -6.72 -19.07
N ASP A 412 -11.96 -7.36 -19.16
CA ASP A 412 -13.08 -7.07 -18.27
C ASP A 412 -12.78 -7.37 -16.80
N ASN A 413 -12.07 -8.47 -16.52
CA ASN A 413 -11.71 -8.83 -15.14
C ASN A 413 -10.66 -7.86 -14.59
N VAL A 414 -9.69 -7.45 -15.41
CA VAL A 414 -8.66 -6.48 -15.00
C VAL A 414 -9.28 -5.13 -14.64
N PHE A 415 -10.16 -4.58 -15.49
CA PHE A 415 -10.81 -3.29 -15.22
C PHE A 415 -11.77 -3.34 -14.03
N LYS A 416 -12.41 -4.50 -13.77
CA LYS A 416 -13.22 -4.69 -12.55
C LYS A 416 -12.38 -4.69 -11.27
N VAL A 417 -11.20 -5.30 -11.29
CA VAL A 417 -10.31 -5.34 -10.11
C VAL A 417 -9.64 -4.00 -9.87
N CYS A 418 -9.27 -3.29 -10.93
CA CYS A 418 -8.62 -1.98 -10.82
C CYS A 418 -9.61 -0.83 -10.57
N ASP A 419 -10.91 -1.11 -10.65
CA ASP A 419 -12.00 -0.13 -10.57
C ASP A 419 -11.80 1.11 -11.47
N GLU A 420 -11.29 0.87 -12.69
CA GLU A 420 -11.10 1.93 -13.69
C GLU A 420 -12.18 1.83 -14.79
N PRO A 421 -12.68 2.97 -15.30
CA PRO A 421 -13.65 2.97 -16.39
C PRO A 421 -13.06 2.37 -17.66
N HIS A 422 -13.79 1.44 -18.28
CA HIS A 422 -13.33 0.76 -19.49
C HIS A 422 -12.98 1.76 -20.61
N PRO A 423 -11.78 1.70 -21.24
CA PRO A 423 -11.33 2.67 -22.23
C PRO A 423 -12.27 2.84 -23.44
N LEU A 424 -13.06 1.80 -23.76
CA LEU A 424 -14.06 1.85 -24.84
C LEU A 424 -15.12 2.92 -24.60
N PHE A 425 -15.67 3.04 -23.38
CA PHE A 425 -16.68 4.08 -23.09
C PHE A 425 -16.12 5.48 -23.33
N ILE A 426 -14.85 5.69 -22.98
CA ILE A 426 -14.17 6.98 -23.20
C ILE A 426 -13.88 7.22 -24.67
N LYS A 427 -13.48 6.18 -25.43
CA LYS A 427 -13.31 6.29 -26.89
C LYS A 427 -14.63 6.64 -27.57
N ASP A 428 -15.73 6.01 -27.17
CA ASP A 428 -17.07 6.30 -27.70
C ASP A 428 -17.52 7.72 -27.35
N MET A 429 -17.24 8.17 -26.13
CA MET A 429 -17.47 9.56 -25.73
C MET A 429 -16.67 10.54 -26.59
N LEU A 430 -15.37 10.32 -26.79
CA LEU A 430 -14.52 11.17 -27.63
C LEU A 430 -14.99 11.17 -29.09
N LYS A 431 -15.43 10.03 -29.61
CA LYS A 431 -16.02 9.93 -30.96
C LYS A 431 -17.28 10.78 -31.08
N ASN A 432 -18.20 10.70 -30.13
CA ASN A 432 -19.40 11.54 -30.10
C ASN A 432 -19.06 13.04 -29.99
N CYS A 433 -17.97 13.38 -29.28
CA CYS A 433 -17.48 14.77 -29.25
C CYS A 433 -17.00 15.25 -30.62
N LEU A 434 -16.35 14.38 -31.43
CA LEU A 434 -15.90 14.69 -32.78
C LEU A 434 -17.07 14.85 -33.76
N ASP A 435 -18.08 13.99 -33.63
CA ASP A 435 -19.30 14.02 -34.43
C ASP A 435 -20.26 15.15 -34.00
N ASN A 436 -19.87 15.98 -33.03
CA ASN A 436 -20.65 17.08 -32.44
C ASN A 436 -21.97 16.64 -31.77
N ASN A 437 -22.08 15.38 -31.37
CA ASN A 437 -23.23 14.83 -30.64
C ASN A 437 -23.06 15.01 -29.13
N LEU A 438 -23.31 16.24 -28.66
CA LEU A 438 -23.16 16.61 -27.24
C LEU A 438 -24.01 15.75 -26.30
N ASP A 439 -25.27 15.49 -26.65
CA ASP A 439 -26.20 14.76 -25.77
C ASP A 439 -25.76 13.32 -25.53
N GLU A 440 -25.28 12.63 -26.57
CA GLU A 440 -24.78 11.26 -26.45
C GLU A 440 -23.47 11.20 -25.64
N ALA A 441 -22.56 12.15 -25.86
CA ALA A 441 -21.33 12.23 -25.07
C ALA A 441 -21.62 12.52 -23.57
N LEU A 442 -22.59 13.40 -23.28
CA LEU A 442 -23.04 13.68 -21.91
C LEU A 442 -23.73 12.48 -21.26
N LYS A 443 -24.51 11.69 -22.01
CA LYS A 443 -25.09 10.44 -21.50
C LYS A 443 -24.02 9.48 -21.03
N ILE A 444 -22.96 9.28 -21.82
CA ILE A 444 -21.83 8.40 -21.45
C ILE A 444 -21.13 8.93 -20.19
N MET A 445 -20.84 10.24 -20.12
CA MET A 445 -20.23 10.84 -18.94
C MET A 445 -21.10 10.68 -17.68
N SER A 446 -22.42 10.91 -17.81
CA SER A 446 -23.36 10.73 -16.70
C SER A 446 -23.48 9.27 -16.27
N LYS A 447 -23.32 8.32 -17.20
CA LYS A 447 -23.31 6.89 -16.90
C LYS A 447 -22.08 6.53 -16.08
N LEU A 448 -20.89 6.99 -16.48
CA LEU A 448 -19.65 6.78 -15.71
C LEU A 448 -19.77 7.35 -14.30
N TYR A 449 -20.31 8.56 -14.16
CA TYR A 449 -20.53 9.18 -12.85
C TYR A 449 -21.55 8.40 -12.00
N LYS A 450 -22.64 7.90 -12.60
CA LYS A 450 -23.65 7.07 -11.91
C LYS A 450 -23.13 5.70 -11.49
N MET A 451 -22.09 5.18 -12.16
CA MET A 451 -21.43 3.93 -11.79
C MET A 451 -20.55 4.09 -10.54
N GLY A 452 -20.38 5.31 -10.03
CA GLY A 452 -19.64 5.58 -8.80
C GLY A 452 -18.16 5.94 -9.01
N TYR A 453 -17.69 5.99 -10.26
CA TYR A 453 -16.31 6.38 -10.54
C TYR A 453 -16.00 7.80 -10.09
N SER A 454 -14.84 7.98 -9.45
CA SER A 454 -14.40 9.30 -9.03
C SER A 454 -14.18 10.22 -10.25
N PRO A 455 -14.51 11.51 -10.17
CA PRO A 455 -14.23 12.47 -11.24
C PRO A 455 -12.75 12.57 -11.61
N GLU A 456 -11.87 12.31 -10.65
CA GLU A 456 -10.40 12.29 -10.83
C GLU A 456 -9.96 11.11 -11.70
N ASP A 457 -10.52 9.93 -11.46
CA ASP A 457 -10.25 8.72 -12.26
C ASP A 457 -10.83 8.84 -13.67
N ILE A 458 -12.03 9.41 -13.78
CA ILE A 458 -12.66 9.68 -15.08
C ILE A 458 -11.76 10.61 -15.89
N ILE A 459 -11.36 11.77 -15.36
CA ILE A 459 -10.51 12.71 -16.09
C ILE A 459 -9.14 12.12 -16.41
N SER A 460 -8.53 11.40 -15.46
CA SER A 460 -7.25 10.74 -15.66
C SER A 460 -7.32 9.75 -16.82
N ASN A 461 -8.38 8.95 -16.90
CA ASN A 461 -8.57 8.02 -18.01
C ASN A 461 -8.93 8.72 -19.33
N VAL A 462 -9.72 9.80 -19.29
CA VAL A 462 -9.99 10.63 -20.48
C VAL A 462 -8.70 11.19 -21.06
N PHE A 463 -7.79 11.69 -20.21
CA PHE A 463 -6.46 12.14 -20.63
C PHE A 463 -5.64 11.01 -21.27
N ARG A 464 -5.57 9.84 -20.62
CA ARG A 464 -4.83 8.66 -21.10
C ARG A 464 -5.32 8.23 -22.48
N VAL A 465 -6.63 8.07 -22.64
CA VAL A 465 -7.25 7.62 -23.90
C VAL A 465 -7.05 8.68 -24.99
N THR A 466 -7.25 9.97 -24.70
CA THR A 466 -7.07 11.05 -25.68
C THR A 466 -5.64 11.10 -26.24
N LYS A 467 -4.63 10.88 -25.39
CA LYS A 467 -3.22 10.85 -25.82
C LYS A 467 -2.96 9.79 -26.89
N ASN A 468 -3.51 8.59 -26.68
CA ASN A 468 -3.35 7.44 -27.57
C ASN A 468 -4.38 7.38 -28.72
N TYR A 469 -5.40 8.25 -28.70
CA TYR A 469 -6.43 8.28 -29.72
C TYR A 469 -5.92 8.90 -31.04
N SER A 470 -6.43 8.41 -32.17
CA SER A 470 -6.04 8.89 -33.50
C SER A 470 -6.81 10.18 -33.83
N LEU A 471 -6.15 11.33 -33.67
CA LEU A 471 -6.67 12.67 -33.96
C LEU A 471 -5.63 13.51 -34.69
N PRO A 472 -6.05 14.51 -35.49
CA PRO A 472 -5.15 15.55 -35.95
C PRO A 472 -4.43 16.20 -34.77
N GLU A 473 -3.12 16.41 -34.89
CA GLU A 473 -2.26 16.85 -33.77
C GLU A 473 -2.71 18.17 -33.15
N TYR A 474 -3.13 19.13 -33.99
CA TYR A 474 -3.70 20.41 -33.53
C TYR A 474 -4.93 20.21 -32.62
N LEU A 475 -5.88 19.38 -33.05
CA LEU A 475 -7.10 19.12 -32.29
C LEU A 475 -6.80 18.32 -31.01
N LYS A 476 -5.87 17.37 -31.09
CA LYS A 476 -5.41 16.59 -29.94
C LYS A 476 -4.82 17.48 -28.85
N LEU A 477 -3.99 18.47 -29.22
CA LEU A 477 -3.40 19.42 -28.28
C LEU A 477 -4.45 20.33 -27.64
N GLU A 478 -5.43 20.80 -28.40
CA GLU A 478 -6.55 21.58 -27.85
C GLU A 478 -7.42 20.75 -26.88
N PHE A 479 -7.67 19.47 -27.20
CA PHE A 479 -8.38 18.57 -26.29
C PHE A 479 -7.61 18.35 -24.99
N ILE A 480 -6.31 18.05 -25.09
CA ILE A 480 -5.42 17.88 -23.92
C ILE A 480 -5.40 19.14 -23.06
N LYS A 481 -5.40 20.34 -23.66
CA LYS A 481 -5.45 21.62 -22.95
C LYS A 481 -6.73 21.77 -22.12
N GLU A 482 -7.89 21.51 -22.72
CA GLU A 482 -9.18 21.62 -22.00
C GLU A 482 -9.32 20.55 -20.91
N ILE A 483 -8.85 19.32 -21.17
CA ILE A 483 -8.77 18.25 -20.18
C ILE A 483 -7.87 18.66 -19.00
N GLY A 484 -6.68 19.22 -19.27
CA GLY A 484 -5.75 19.67 -18.25
C GLY A 484 -6.29 20.81 -17.39
N ILE A 485 -6.98 21.80 -17.98
CA ILE A 485 -7.64 22.87 -17.23
C ILE A 485 -8.72 22.30 -16.31
N THR A 486 -9.48 21.32 -16.79
CA THR A 486 -10.55 20.70 -16.00
C THR A 486 -9.96 19.84 -14.89
N HIS A 487 -8.90 19.06 -15.17
CA HIS A 487 -8.17 18.28 -14.19
C HIS A 487 -7.65 19.16 -13.04
N MET A 488 -7.05 20.32 -13.36
CA MET A 488 -6.60 21.27 -12.34
C MET A 488 -7.75 21.78 -11.46
N ARG A 489 -8.94 22.03 -12.03
CA ARG A 489 -10.12 22.47 -11.26
C ARG A 489 -10.68 21.38 -10.36
N ILE A 490 -10.66 20.13 -10.83
CA ILE A 490 -11.04 18.99 -9.99
C ILE A 490 -10.06 18.85 -8.83
N ALA A 491 -8.75 18.93 -9.09
CA ALA A 491 -7.72 18.88 -8.06
C ALA A 491 -7.80 20.04 -7.05
N GLN A 492 -8.41 21.17 -7.42
CA GLN A 492 -8.72 22.29 -6.50
C GLN A 492 -9.97 22.04 -5.64
N GLY A 493 -10.64 20.90 -5.78
CA GLY A 493 -11.81 20.48 -4.99
C GLY A 493 -13.16 20.65 -5.70
N VAL A 494 -13.20 21.13 -6.95
CA VAL A 494 -14.46 21.28 -7.71
C VAL A 494 -14.74 20.01 -8.51
N ASN A 495 -15.17 18.95 -7.84
CA ASN A 495 -15.37 17.61 -8.40
C ASN A 495 -16.82 17.32 -8.87
N SER A 496 -17.60 18.35 -9.21
CA SER A 496 -19.00 18.16 -9.60
C SER A 496 -19.17 17.61 -11.01
N LEU A 497 -20.26 16.85 -11.24
CA LEU A 497 -20.69 16.42 -12.58
C LEU A 497 -20.81 17.58 -13.59
N LEU A 498 -21.08 18.79 -13.09
CA LEU A 498 -21.12 20.00 -13.92
C LEU A 498 -19.75 20.32 -14.55
N GLN A 499 -18.64 20.12 -13.84
CA GLN A 499 -17.30 20.33 -14.42
C GLN A 499 -17.00 19.30 -15.51
N LEU A 500 -17.36 18.04 -15.31
CA LEU A 500 -17.20 16.98 -16.32
C LEU A 500 -18.07 17.25 -17.55
N SER A 501 -19.32 17.67 -17.35
CA SER A 501 -20.23 18.06 -18.43
C SER A 501 -19.70 19.28 -19.20
N ALA A 502 -19.15 20.26 -18.48
CA ALA A 502 -18.52 21.44 -19.08
C ALA A 502 -17.27 21.08 -19.90
N LEU A 503 -16.49 20.07 -19.48
CA LEU A 503 -15.39 19.54 -20.28
C LEU A 503 -15.90 18.99 -21.61
N VAL A 504 -16.89 18.09 -21.60
CA VAL A 504 -17.48 17.52 -22.81
C VAL A 504 -17.97 18.63 -23.76
N ALA A 505 -18.69 19.63 -23.23
CA ALA A 505 -19.16 20.76 -24.03
C ALA A 505 -18.01 21.58 -24.64
N ARG A 506 -16.90 21.78 -23.91
CA ARG A 506 -15.72 22.47 -24.45
C ARG A 506 -15.03 21.65 -25.54
N LEU A 507 -14.95 20.33 -25.39
CA LEU A 507 -14.38 19.45 -26.41
C LEU A 507 -15.19 19.54 -27.72
N CYS A 508 -16.51 19.42 -27.67
CA CYS A 508 -17.39 19.59 -28.85
C CYS A 508 -17.30 21.01 -29.44
N LYS A 509 -17.01 22.03 -28.63
CA LYS A 509 -16.84 23.40 -29.14
C LYS A 509 -15.56 23.55 -29.98
N LYS A 510 -14.52 22.77 -29.68
CA LYS A 510 -13.22 22.84 -30.37
C LYS A 510 -13.24 22.14 -31.72
N THR A 511 -14.15 21.20 -31.93
CA THR A 511 -14.36 20.48 -33.19
C THR A 511 -15.17 21.28 -34.21
N LEU A 512 -15.87 22.33 -33.77
CA LEU A 512 -16.62 23.26 -34.63
C LEU A 512 -15.76 24.35 -35.27
N LYS A 513 -14.47 24.44 -34.92
CA LYS A 513 -13.49 25.39 -35.46
C LYS A 513 -12.47 24.67 -36.31
#